data_AF-A0A0T6ZQR9-F1
#
_entry.id   AF-A0A0T6ZQR9-F1
#
_cell.length_a   1.000
_cell.length_b   1.000
_cell.length_c   1.000
_cell.angle_alpha   90.00
_cell.angle_beta   90.00
_cell.angle_gamma   90.00
#
_symmetry.space_group_name_H-M   'P 1'
#
loop_
_entity.id
_entity.type
_entity.pdbx_description
1 polymer ?
#
loop_
_entity_poly.entity_id
_entity_poly.type
_entity_poly.pdbx_seq_one_letter_code
_entity_poly.pdbx_strand_id
1 'polypeptide(L)'
;MCPFGRAHFRFETAFLHRIRRRSREGGPSMTQPQSHTNALGYFKWAFIVTVVGLVLGAWLGWQSTGTIGGMASVFFICTVLAVLEISLSFDNAIVNANKLKDMTPAWQHRFLTWGIIIAVFGMRIVFPLLIVVIAAKIGPIEAIVLAASKPEEYARIMNDAHLPIAAFGGTFLMMVGLTYFFDHEKDVHWIKWVESKMARFATIKGIEIAFVLALILGFSTLLEPAEVHTFVYSAIYGLLTFLVVEVVGGLLDASQQTMSAAAKGGFGAFLYLEVLDASFSFDGVIGAFALTQNLFVIAIGLGIGAMYVRSMTIMLVEKGTLNEYRYLEHGAFYAILILSVVMYFQTLVHIPEVITGLGGAALIGISLWSSIRYNKRERELEQVDTKDSEQRLRA
;
A
#
# COMPACT_ATOMS: atom_id res chain seq x y z
N MET A 1 -8.45 35.91 -48.06
CA MET A 1 -8.07 36.58 -46.79
C MET A 1 -9.32 36.68 -45.93
N CYS A 2 -9.51 35.75 -45.00
CA CYS A 2 -10.73 35.60 -44.19
C CYS A 2 -10.50 36.15 -42.77
N PRO A 3 -11.33 37.07 -42.24
CA PRO A 3 -11.12 37.72 -40.95
C PRO A 3 -11.73 36.99 -39.73
N PHE A 4 -12.11 35.72 -39.86
CA PHE A 4 -12.85 34.99 -38.80
C PHE A 4 -11.99 34.34 -37.70
N GLY A 5 -10.66 34.27 -37.86
CA GLY A 5 -9.77 33.56 -36.91
C GLY A 5 -9.36 34.33 -35.64
N ARG A 6 -9.50 35.67 -35.60
CA ARG A 6 -9.04 36.47 -34.45
C ARG A 6 -10.10 36.67 -33.35
N ALA A 7 -11.37 36.48 -33.64
CA ALA A 7 -12.44 36.67 -32.66
C ALA A 7 -12.59 35.47 -31.71
N HIS A 8 -12.40 34.24 -32.21
CA HIS A 8 -12.54 33.02 -31.41
C HIS A 8 -11.44 32.87 -30.36
N PHE A 9 -10.20 33.24 -30.71
CA PHE A 9 -9.06 33.18 -29.80
C PHE A 9 -9.13 34.20 -28.65
N ARG A 10 -9.80 35.35 -28.88
CA ARG A 10 -10.05 36.38 -27.85
C ARG A 10 -11.18 36.00 -26.88
N PHE A 11 -12.12 35.16 -27.30
CA PHE A 11 -13.22 34.71 -26.46
C PHE A 11 -12.78 33.59 -25.49
N GLU A 12 -11.95 32.65 -25.94
CA GLU A 12 -11.38 31.61 -25.07
C GLU A 12 -10.44 32.17 -24.01
N THR A 13 -9.60 33.15 -24.37
CA THR A 13 -8.73 33.82 -23.38
C THR A 13 -9.51 34.65 -22.36
N ALA A 14 -10.59 35.32 -22.77
CA ALA A 14 -11.46 36.05 -21.84
C ALA A 14 -12.29 35.14 -20.93
N PHE A 15 -12.71 33.97 -21.43
CA PHE A 15 -13.45 32.96 -20.66
C PHE A 15 -12.56 32.27 -19.62
N LEU A 16 -11.34 31.88 -19.99
CA LEU A 16 -10.34 31.35 -19.06
C LEU A 16 -9.95 32.38 -17.99
N HIS A 17 -9.85 33.67 -18.36
CA HIS A 17 -9.60 34.75 -17.38
C HIS A 17 -10.75 34.95 -16.38
N ARG A 18 -12.00 34.69 -16.80
CA ARG A 18 -13.20 34.82 -15.96
C ARG A 18 -13.35 33.64 -14.99
N ILE A 19 -12.96 32.42 -15.40
CA ILE A 19 -12.86 31.26 -14.50
C ILE A 19 -11.74 31.47 -13.47
N ARG A 20 -10.59 32.00 -13.89
CA ARG A 20 -9.44 32.29 -12.99
C ARG A 20 -9.73 33.41 -11.99
N ARG A 21 -10.64 34.36 -12.30
CA ARG A 21 -11.12 35.38 -11.34
C ARG A 21 -12.09 34.83 -10.31
N ARG A 22 -12.97 33.88 -10.68
CA ARG A 22 -13.90 33.24 -9.73
C ARG A 22 -13.20 32.34 -8.69
N SER A 23 -12.02 31.81 -9.00
CA SER A 23 -11.17 31.11 -8.00
C SER A 23 -10.42 32.05 -7.05
N ARG A 24 -10.41 33.37 -7.28
CA ARG A 24 -9.73 34.35 -6.42
C ARG A 24 -10.66 35.04 -5.40
N GLU A 25 -11.97 34.95 -5.59
CA GLU A 25 -12.95 35.45 -4.62
C GLU A 25 -13.28 34.31 -3.64
N GLY A 26 -12.46 34.19 -2.61
CA GLY A 26 -12.61 33.20 -1.56
C GLY A 26 -13.94 33.34 -0.82
N GLY A 27 -14.78 32.30 -0.91
CA GLY A 27 -15.68 31.96 0.18
C GLY A 27 -14.86 31.67 1.45
N PRO A 28 -15.46 31.76 2.65
CA PRO A 28 -14.73 31.68 3.90
C PRO A 28 -13.89 30.40 3.92
N SER A 29 -12.58 30.58 3.93
CA SER A 29 -11.62 29.50 4.07
C SER A 29 -11.88 28.86 5.43
N MET A 30 -12.51 27.68 5.43
CA MET A 30 -12.38 26.77 6.56
C MET A 30 -10.91 26.41 6.64
N THR A 31 -10.20 27.15 7.47
CA THR A 31 -8.82 26.91 7.84
C THR A 31 -8.83 25.57 8.54
N GLN A 32 -8.54 24.50 7.80
CA GLN A 32 -8.15 23.24 8.42
C GLN A 32 -6.95 23.56 9.30
N PRO A 33 -6.98 23.23 10.60
CA PRO A 33 -5.86 23.48 11.47
C PRO A 33 -4.69 22.64 10.94
N GLN A 34 -3.69 23.30 10.35
CA GLN A 34 -2.43 22.65 10.02
C GLN A 34 -1.82 22.22 11.35
N SER A 35 -1.87 20.91 11.65
CA SER A 35 -1.17 20.39 12.82
C SER A 35 0.32 20.61 12.58
N HIS A 36 0.92 21.55 13.33
CA HIS A 36 2.36 21.78 13.36
C HIS A 36 3.08 20.64 14.11
N THR A 37 2.69 19.39 13.85
CA THR A 37 3.37 18.23 14.40
C THR A 37 4.66 18.07 13.60
N ASN A 38 5.81 18.34 14.26
CA ASN A 38 7.12 18.05 13.67
C ASN A 38 7.15 16.59 13.19
N ALA A 39 7.87 16.30 12.10
CA ALA A 39 7.96 14.94 11.55
C ALA A 39 8.31 13.89 12.63
N LEU A 40 9.16 14.27 13.58
CA LEU A 40 9.55 13.47 14.74
C LEU A 40 8.38 13.08 15.67
N GLY A 41 7.34 13.91 15.75
CA GLY A 41 6.14 13.64 16.56
C GLY A 41 5.37 12.41 16.08
N TYR A 42 5.27 12.22 14.76
CA TYR A 42 4.63 11.04 14.16
C TYR A 42 5.37 9.74 14.48
N PHE A 43 6.70 9.78 14.50
CA PHE A 43 7.55 8.61 14.75
C PHE A 43 7.86 8.36 16.23
N LYS A 44 7.35 9.18 17.16
CA LYS A 44 7.65 9.04 18.60
C LYS A 44 7.37 7.62 19.10
N TRP A 45 6.22 7.07 18.76
CA TRP A 45 5.84 5.71 19.16
C TRP A 45 6.65 4.64 18.44
N ALA A 46 6.97 4.84 17.15
CA ALA A 46 7.85 3.94 16.42
C ALA A 46 9.22 3.84 17.10
N PHE A 47 9.84 4.96 17.52
CA PHE A 47 11.10 4.96 18.25
C PHE A 47 11.02 4.24 19.60
N ILE A 48 9.93 4.42 20.35
CA ILE A 48 9.73 3.70 21.62
C ILE A 48 9.65 2.20 21.36
N VAL A 49 8.86 1.78 20.36
CA VAL A 49 8.73 0.37 20.00
C VAL A 49 10.06 -0.19 19.49
N THR A 50 10.87 0.57 18.76
CA THR A 50 12.23 0.16 18.36
C THR A 50 13.09 -0.14 19.58
N VAL A 51 13.18 0.79 20.53
CA VAL A 51 14.02 0.61 21.72
C VAL A 51 13.53 -0.60 22.52
N VAL A 52 12.22 -0.69 22.80
CA VAL A 52 11.63 -1.80 23.55
C VAL A 52 11.83 -3.12 22.81
N GLY A 53 11.53 -3.17 21.52
CA GLY A 53 11.64 -4.36 20.68
C GLY A 53 13.07 -4.86 20.56
N LEU A 54 14.04 -3.97 20.34
CA LEU A 54 15.46 -4.36 20.28
C LEU A 54 15.99 -4.86 21.64
N VAL A 55 15.55 -4.24 22.75
CA VAL A 55 15.87 -4.73 24.10
C VAL A 55 15.25 -6.11 24.34
N LEU A 56 13.99 -6.32 23.93
CA LEU A 56 13.33 -7.63 24.02
C LEU A 56 14.02 -8.69 23.15
N GLY A 57 14.45 -8.31 21.94
CA GLY A 57 15.23 -9.18 21.05
C GLY A 57 16.57 -9.58 21.65
N ALA A 58 17.32 -8.62 22.20
CA ALA A 58 18.56 -8.88 22.92
C ALA A 58 18.32 -9.80 24.13
N TRP A 59 17.30 -9.51 24.94
CA TRP A 59 16.93 -10.32 26.10
C TRP A 59 16.56 -11.76 25.71
N LEU A 60 15.80 -11.92 24.61
CA LEU A 60 15.43 -13.23 24.08
C LEU A 60 16.68 -14.00 23.59
N GLY A 61 17.59 -13.34 22.86
CA GLY A 61 18.85 -13.95 22.44
C GLY A 61 19.74 -14.38 23.60
N TRP A 62 19.77 -13.59 24.67
CA TRP A 62 20.46 -13.96 25.92
C TRP A 62 19.79 -15.16 26.59
N GLN A 63 18.47 -15.17 26.73
CA GLN A 63 17.74 -16.27 27.37
C GLN A 63 17.85 -17.58 26.58
N SER A 64 17.81 -17.54 25.25
CA SER A 64 17.88 -18.74 24.42
C SER A 64 19.28 -19.35 24.34
N THR A 65 20.35 -18.53 24.43
CA THR A 65 21.72 -19.01 24.19
C THR A 65 22.64 -18.94 25.40
N GLY A 66 22.32 -18.11 26.40
CA GLY A 66 23.20 -17.82 27.54
C GLY A 66 24.49 -17.06 27.19
N THR A 67 24.62 -16.55 25.96
CA THR A 67 25.85 -15.91 25.47
C THR A 67 25.63 -14.48 24.99
N ILE A 68 26.67 -13.65 25.11
CA ILE A 68 26.70 -12.30 24.51
C ILE A 68 26.60 -12.39 22.98
N GLY A 69 27.19 -13.42 22.38
CA GLY A 69 27.12 -13.66 20.94
C GLY A 69 25.69 -13.88 20.45
N GLY A 70 24.92 -14.75 21.12
CA GLY A 70 23.52 -14.99 20.76
C GLY A 70 22.62 -13.79 21.01
N MET A 71 22.85 -13.03 22.09
CA MET A 71 22.20 -11.72 22.31
C MET A 71 22.44 -10.76 21.14
N ALA A 72 23.70 -10.58 20.72
CA ALA A 72 24.06 -9.69 19.62
C ALA A 72 23.48 -10.15 18.28
N SER A 73 23.48 -11.46 18.01
CA SER A 73 22.88 -12.03 16.80
C SER A 73 21.38 -11.78 16.71
N VAL A 74 20.61 -12.04 17.77
CA VAL A 74 19.15 -11.81 17.75
C VAL A 74 18.83 -10.31 17.67
N PHE A 75 19.58 -9.45 18.39
CA PHE A 75 19.46 -8.00 18.25
C PHE A 75 19.67 -7.55 16.79
N PHE A 76 20.71 -8.08 16.13
CA PHE A 76 21.01 -7.77 14.75
C PHE A 76 19.91 -8.27 13.80
N ILE A 77 19.41 -9.50 13.99
CA ILE A 77 18.29 -10.04 13.21
C ILE A 77 17.04 -9.17 13.36
N CYS A 78 16.66 -8.79 14.59
CA CYS A 78 15.52 -7.89 14.80
C CYS A 78 15.70 -6.55 14.07
N THR A 79 16.92 -6.02 14.06
CA THR A 79 17.24 -4.76 13.34
C THR A 79 17.09 -4.93 11.84
N VAL A 80 17.63 -6.01 11.27
CA VAL A 80 17.51 -6.30 9.84
C VAL A 80 16.06 -6.53 9.44
N LEU A 81 15.30 -7.29 10.23
CA LEU A 81 13.88 -7.53 10.00
C LEU A 81 13.06 -6.24 10.04
N ALA A 82 13.36 -5.33 10.97
CA ALA A 82 12.71 -4.02 11.03
C ALA A 82 12.99 -3.19 9.77
N VAL A 83 14.24 -3.17 9.31
CA VAL A 83 14.62 -2.47 8.06
C VAL A 83 13.94 -3.11 6.85
N LEU A 84 13.98 -4.43 6.75
CA LEU A 84 13.37 -5.21 5.68
C LEU A 84 11.87 -4.94 5.59
N GLU A 85 11.17 -4.94 6.74
CA GLU A 85 9.75 -4.62 6.82
C GLU A 85 9.44 -3.18 6.37
N ILE A 86 10.23 -2.20 6.80
CA ILE A 86 10.07 -0.80 6.37
C ILE A 86 10.27 -0.68 4.86
N SER A 87 11.27 -1.36 4.31
CA SER A 87 11.59 -1.33 2.89
C SER A 87 10.51 -2.01 2.05
N LEU A 88 10.07 -3.21 2.43
CA LEU A 88 9.04 -3.98 1.72
C LEU A 88 7.64 -3.40 1.84
N SER A 89 7.37 -2.60 2.87
CA SER A 89 6.04 -2.06 3.13
C SER A 89 5.90 -0.56 2.93
N PHE A 90 6.89 0.08 2.29
CA PHE A 90 6.86 1.52 2.06
C PHE A 90 5.80 1.97 1.05
N ASP A 91 5.70 1.27 -0.08
CA ASP A 91 4.63 1.43 -1.07
C ASP A 91 3.25 1.14 -0.49
N ASN A 92 3.15 0.16 0.41
CA ASN A 92 1.91 -0.16 1.14
C ASN A 92 1.46 1.04 1.99
N ALA A 93 2.40 1.72 2.65
CA ALA A 93 2.07 2.94 3.41
C ALA A 93 1.46 4.04 2.52
N ILE A 94 1.93 4.16 1.27
CA ILE A 94 1.44 5.15 0.30
C ILE A 94 0.03 4.79 -0.17
N VAL A 95 -0.22 3.53 -0.50
CA VAL A 95 -1.54 3.09 -0.96
C VAL A 95 -2.57 3.13 0.17
N ASN A 96 -2.17 2.76 1.37
CA ASN A 96 -3.00 2.95 2.56
C ASN A 96 -3.33 4.42 2.79
N ALA A 97 -2.34 5.30 2.69
CA ALA A 97 -2.54 6.74 2.85
C ALA A 97 -3.48 7.28 1.76
N ASN A 98 -3.36 6.76 0.54
CA ASN A 98 -4.24 7.13 -0.56
C ASN A 98 -5.69 6.78 -0.28
N LYS A 99 -5.99 5.58 0.24
CA LYS A 99 -7.37 5.21 0.57
C LYS A 99 -7.88 5.90 1.84
N LEU A 100 -6.99 6.16 2.80
CA LEU A 100 -7.32 6.78 4.08
C LEU A 100 -7.66 8.28 3.94
N LYS A 101 -7.08 8.99 2.97
CA LYS A 101 -7.30 10.43 2.76
C LYS A 101 -8.77 10.76 2.45
N ASP A 102 -9.50 9.83 1.84
CA ASP A 102 -10.89 10.00 1.41
C ASP A 102 -11.90 9.57 2.50
N MET A 103 -11.41 8.99 3.61
CA MET A 103 -12.24 8.58 4.75
C MET A 103 -12.63 9.76 5.63
N THR A 104 -13.76 9.65 6.33
CA THR A 104 -14.14 10.62 7.37
C THR A 104 -13.11 10.65 8.52
N PRO A 105 -12.97 11.78 9.24
CA PRO A 105 -12.04 11.89 10.37
C PRO A 105 -12.24 10.83 11.47
N ALA A 106 -13.49 10.41 11.72
CA ALA A 106 -13.78 9.35 12.67
C ALA A 106 -13.22 7.99 12.24
N TRP A 107 -13.30 7.66 10.95
CA TRP A 107 -12.75 6.43 10.39
C TRP A 107 -11.24 6.48 10.21
N GLN A 108 -10.68 7.66 9.91
CA GLN A 108 -9.25 7.88 10.02
C GLN A 108 -8.77 7.53 11.43
N HIS A 109 -9.35 8.13 12.48
CA HIS A 109 -8.95 7.83 13.87
C HIS A 109 -9.16 6.35 14.26
N ARG A 110 -10.22 5.69 13.78
CA ARG A 110 -10.42 4.24 14.01
C ARG A 110 -9.33 3.40 13.36
N PHE A 111 -8.96 3.73 12.12
CA PHE A 111 -7.82 3.12 11.47
C PHE A 111 -6.56 3.37 12.29
N LEU A 112 -6.32 4.61 12.74
CA LEU A 112 -5.16 4.97 13.58
C LEU A 112 -5.13 4.29 14.96
N THR A 113 -6.21 3.67 15.42
CA THR A 113 -6.26 2.99 16.72
C THR A 113 -6.32 1.48 16.54
N TRP A 114 -7.41 0.99 15.95
CA TRP A 114 -7.64 -0.43 15.73
C TRP A 114 -6.80 -0.99 14.59
N GLY A 115 -6.65 -0.24 13.50
CA GLY A 115 -5.83 -0.68 12.36
C GLY A 115 -4.35 -0.85 12.73
N ILE A 116 -3.81 -0.10 13.71
CA ILE A 116 -2.44 -0.35 14.21
C ILE A 116 -2.36 -1.69 14.92
N ILE A 117 -3.33 -1.98 15.79
CA ILE A 117 -3.36 -3.23 16.53
C ILE A 117 -3.51 -4.41 15.56
N ILE A 118 -4.38 -4.30 14.56
CA ILE A 118 -4.59 -5.35 13.57
C ILE A 118 -3.36 -5.48 12.66
N ALA A 119 -2.81 -4.39 12.13
CA ALA A 119 -1.62 -4.46 11.28
C ALA A 119 -0.39 -5.06 12.00
N VAL A 120 -0.17 -4.67 13.26
CA VAL A 120 1.01 -5.11 14.03
C VAL A 120 0.82 -6.49 14.65
N PHE A 121 -0.29 -6.74 15.36
CA PHE A 121 -0.52 -8.01 16.05
C PHE A 121 -1.33 -8.98 15.21
N GLY A 122 -2.40 -8.50 14.60
CA GLY A 122 -3.26 -9.29 13.73
C GLY A 122 -2.45 -9.90 12.59
N MET A 123 -1.78 -9.09 11.78
CA MET A 123 -1.18 -9.56 10.53
C MET A 123 0.18 -10.21 10.70
N ARG A 124 0.92 -9.90 11.78
CA ARG A 124 2.27 -10.46 12.01
C ARG A 124 2.31 -11.62 13.00
N ILE A 125 1.31 -11.75 13.87
CA ILE A 125 1.26 -12.83 14.87
C ILE A 125 0.05 -13.72 14.62
N VAL A 126 -1.16 -13.13 14.64
CA VAL A 126 -2.40 -13.90 14.56
C VAL A 126 -2.56 -14.56 13.19
N PHE A 127 -2.28 -13.84 12.10
CA PHE A 127 -2.48 -14.33 10.75
C PHE A 127 -1.56 -15.53 10.40
N PRO A 128 -0.24 -15.49 10.65
CA PRO A 128 0.61 -16.68 10.52
C PRO A 128 0.16 -17.87 11.38
N LEU A 129 -0.24 -17.60 12.64
CA LEU A 129 -0.74 -18.67 13.51
C LEU A 129 -2.03 -19.29 12.98
N LEU A 130 -2.95 -18.49 12.44
CA LEU A 130 -4.19 -18.97 11.84
C LEU A 130 -3.93 -19.84 10.60
N ILE A 131 -2.94 -19.48 9.79
CA ILE A 131 -2.51 -20.31 8.65
C ILE A 131 -2.08 -21.69 9.15
N VAL A 132 -1.23 -21.75 10.18
CA VAL A 132 -0.76 -23.03 10.74
C VAL A 132 -1.90 -23.82 11.37
N VAL A 133 -2.83 -23.18 12.08
CA VAL A 133 -4.04 -23.82 12.62
C VAL A 133 -4.83 -24.52 11.52
N ILE A 134 -5.03 -23.85 10.38
CA ILE A 134 -5.82 -24.38 9.26
C ILE A 134 -5.03 -25.46 8.50
N ALA A 135 -3.76 -25.19 8.19
CA ALA A 135 -2.92 -26.08 7.39
C ALA A 135 -2.58 -27.38 8.13
N ALA A 136 -2.17 -27.29 9.40
CA ALA A 136 -1.85 -28.45 10.22
C ALA A 136 -3.06 -29.07 10.93
N LYS A 137 -4.24 -28.43 10.86
CA LYS A 137 -5.49 -28.87 11.51
C LYS A 137 -5.32 -29.07 13.03
N ILE A 138 -4.59 -28.17 13.67
CA ILE A 138 -4.31 -28.16 15.11
C ILE A 138 -5.04 -27.01 15.81
N GLY A 139 -5.19 -27.09 17.13
CA GLY A 139 -5.79 -26.00 17.91
C GLY A 139 -4.92 -24.73 17.96
N PRO A 140 -5.50 -23.53 18.20
CA PRO A 140 -4.73 -22.29 18.30
C PRO A 140 -3.63 -22.31 19.38
N ILE A 141 -3.91 -22.96 20.51
CA ILE A 141 -2.93 -23.13 21.60
C ILE A 141 -1.79 -24.05 21.15
N GLU A 142 -2.12 -25.12 20.43
CA GLU A 142 -1.13 -26.06 19.90
C GLU A 142 -0.24 -25.39 18.84
N ALA A 143 -0.79 -24.49 18.01
CA ALA A 143 0.00 -23.72 17.06
C ALA A 143 1.00 -22.79 17.75
N ILE A 144 0.62 -22.15 18.87
CA ILE A 144 1.55 -21.34 19.68
C ILE A 144 2.65 -22.23 20.29
N VAL A 145 2.27 -23.39 20.82
CA VAL A 145 3.23 -24.37 21.37
C VAL A 145 4.15 -24.87 20.28
N LEU A 146 3.65 -25.14 19.08
CA LEU A 146 4.45 -25.56 17.92
C LEU A 146 5.44 -24.47 17.52
N ALA A 147 5.00 -23.22 17.41
CA ALA A 147 5.86 -22.09 17.09
C ALA A 147 6.98 -21.88 18.12
N ALA A 148 6.69 -22.13 19.41
CA ALA A 148 7.66 -21.97 20.49
C ALA A 148 8.62 -23.17 20.63
N SER A 149 8.13 -24.39 20.43
CA SER A 149 8.88 -25.63 20.71
C SER A 149 9.52 -26.26 19.47
N LYS A 150 8.96 -26.04 18.28
CA LYS A 150 9.41 -26.60 17.00
C LYS A 150 9.32 -25.55 15.87
N PRO A 151 10.14 -24.48 15.94
CA PRO A 151 10.11 -23.39 14.97
C PRO A 151 10.38 -23.84 13.52
N GLU A 152 11.21 -24.86 13.32
CA GLU A 152 11.47 -25.45 12.00
C GLU A 152 10.22 -26.04 11.35
N GLU A 153 9.42 -26.78 12.12
CA GLU A 153 8.18 -27.39 11.62
C GLU A 153 7.12 -26.32 11.36
N TYR A 154 7.03 -25.32 12.25
CA TYR A 154 6.18 -24.16 12.04
C TYR A 154 6.54 -23.42 10.73
N ALA A 155 7.82 -23.17 10.50
CA ALA A 155 8.32 -22.53 9.28
C ALA A 155 8.04 -23.39 8.03
N ARG A 156 8.16 -24.72 8.13
CA ARG A 156 7.82 -25.62 7.02
C ARG A 156 6.36 -25.52 6.63
N ILE A 157 5.44 -25.61 7.60
CA ILE A 157 3.99 -25.50 7.36
C ILE A 157 3.65 -24.13 6.73
N MET A 158 4.30 -23.06 7.18
CA MET A 158 4.15 -21.72 6.60
C MET A 158 4.64 -21.63 5.16
N ASN A 159 5.78 -22.26 4.84
CA ASN A 159 6.30 -22.33 3.48
C ASN A 159 5.42 -23.18 2.57
N ASP A 160 4.86 -24.29 3.06
CA ASP A 160 3.93 -25.14 2.28
C ASP A 160 2.62 -24.39 1.97
N ALA A 161 2.22 -23.45 2.83
CA ALA A 161 1.10 -22.56 2.59
C ALA A 161 1.40 -21.39 1.63
N HIS A 162 2.64 -21.26 1.14
CA HIS A 162 3.04 -20.14 0.28
C HIS A 162 2.22 -20.05 -1.01
N LEU A 163 2.05 -21.17 -1.73
CA LEU A 163 1.34 -21.18 -3.01
C LEU A 163 -0.10 -20.64 -2.95
N PRO A 164 -1.00 -21.14 -2.08
CA PRO A 164 -2.36 -20.62 -2.02
C PRO A 164 -2.39 -19.14 -1.62
N ILE A 165 -1.49 -18.69 -0.73
CA ILE A 165 -1.49 -17.31 -0.25
C ILE A 165 -0.93 -16.36 -1.31
N ALA A 166 0.13 -16.74 -2.01
CA ALA A 166 0.70 -15.99 -3.12
C ALA A 166 -0.31 -15.85 -4.27
N ALA A 167 -1.06 -16.91 -4.59
CA ALA A 167 -2.14 -16.87 -5.57
C ALA A 167 -3.28 -15.93 -5.12
N PHE A 168 -3.78 -16.09 -3.89
CA PHE A 168 -4.85 -15.26 -3.33
C PHE A 168 -4.46 -13.78 -3.28
N GLY A 169 -3.34 -13.48 -2.61
CA GLY A 169 -2.85 -12.12 -2.41
C GLY A 169 -2.42 -11.48 -3.72
N GLY A 170 -1.75 -12.23 -4.59
CA GLY A 170 -1.39 -11.78 -5.94
C GLY A 170 -2.62 -11.39 -6.75
N THR A 171 -3.69 -12.19 -6.75
CA THR A 171 -4.92 -11.82 -7.47
C THR A 171 -5.58 -10.58 -6.86
N PHE A 172 -5.68 -10.51 -5.54
CA PHE A 172 -6.28 -9.38 -4.84
C PHE A 172 -5.53 -8.08 -5.15
N LEU A 173 -4.21 -8.09 -5.00
CA LEU A 173 -3.35 -6.93 -5.28
C LEU A 173 -3.33 -6.55 -6.75
N MET A 174 -3.42 -7.53 -7.65
CA MET A 174 -3.54 -7.26 -9.08
C MET A 174 -4.83 -6.52 -9.39
N MET A 175 -5.95 -6.90 -8.78
CA MET A 175 -7.21 -6.15 -8.90
C MET A 175 -7.08 -4.73 -8.33
N VAL A 176 -6.45 -4.56 -7.16
CA VAL A 176 -6.17 -3.23 -6.59
C VAL A 176 -5.39 -2.35 -7.58
N GLY A 177 -4.32 -2.88 -8.18
CA GLY A 177 -3.51 -2.15 -9.16
C GLY A 177 -4.27 -1.85 -10.45
N LEU A 178 -4.97 -2.83 -11.01
CA LEU A 178 -5.71 -2.67 -12.26
C LEU A 178 -6.87 -1.69 -12.12
N THR A 179 -7.65 -1.74 -11.04
CA THR A 179 -8.74 -0.79 -10.81
C THR A 179 -8.25 0.66 -10.79
N TYR A 180 -7.03 0.91 -10.28
CA TYR A 180 -6.43 2.25 -10.34
C TYR A 180 -6.00 2.68 -11.77
N PHE A 181 -5.53 1.75 -12.58
CA PHE A 181 -5.05 2.05 -13.94
C PHE A 181 -6.16 2.06 -15.00
N PHE A 182 -7.24 1.30 -14.77
CA PHE A 182 -8.44 1.25 -15.59
C PHE A 182 -9.52 2.19 -15.04
N ASP A 183 -9.14 3.46 -14.81
CA ASP A 183 -10.05 4.53 -14.41
C ASP A 183 -10.11 5.63 -15.49
N HIS A 184 -11.32 5.97 -15.93
CA HIS A 184 -11.55 7.04 -16.93
C HIS A 184 -11.47 8.42 -16.34
N GLU A 185 -11.75 8.57 -15.05
CA GLU A 185 -11.75 9.87 -14.37
C GLU A 185 -10.31 10.33 -14.04
N LYS A 186 -9.33 9.51 -14.37
CA LYS A 186 -7.93 9.78 -14.11
C LYS A 186 -7.34 10.77 -15.12
N ASP A 187 -7.14 12.02 -14.68
CA ASP A 187 -6.56 13.12 -15.46
C ASP A 187 -5.02 13.10 -15.57
N VAL A 188 -4.35 12.35 -14.71
CA VAL A 188 -2.89 12.29 -14.63
C VAL A 188 -2.40 10.96 -15.17
N HIS A 189 -1.35 10.98 -16.00
CA HIS A 189 -0.66 9.76 -16.45
C HIS A 189 0.85 9.93 -16.26
N TRP A 190 1.49 9.00 -15.55
CA TRP A 190 2.94 8.97 -15.38
C TRP A 190 3.61 8.39 -16.63
N ILE A 191 3.19 7.19 -17.07
CA ILE A 191 3.58 6.59 -18.35
C ILE A 191 2.45 6.80 -19.37
N LYS A 192 2.44 7.98 -20.01
CA LYS A 192 1.36 8.41 -20.93
C LYS A 192 0.94 7.37 -21.97
N TRP A 193 1.88 6.61 -22.53
CA TRP A 193 1.57 5.63 -23.58
C TRP A 193 0.83 4.39 -23.07
N VAL A 194 1.18 3.89 -21.88
CA VAL A 194 0.54 2.71 -21.28
C VAL A 194 -0.78 3.13 -20.63
N GLU A 195 -0.74 4.15 -19.78
CA GLU A 195 -1.91 4.57 -18.99
C GLU A 195 -3.04 5.13 -19.86
N SER A 196 -2.74 5.88 -20.92
CA SER A 196 -3.79 6.39 -21.82
C SER A 196 -4.50 5.28 -22.61
N LYS A 197 -3.82 4.14 -22.86
CA LYS A 197 -4.45 2.97 -23.47
C LYS A 197 -5.31 2.21 -22.46
N MET A 198 -4.79 1.97 -21.25
CA MET A 198 -5.55 1.30 -20.18
C MET A 198 -6.82 2.08 -19.83
N ALA A 199 -6.71 3.40 -19.63
CA ALA A 199 -7.86 4.27 -19.39
C ALA A 199 -8.89 4.20 -20.53
N ARG A 200 -8.47 4.15 -21.81
CA ARG A 200 -9.41 4.01 -22.94
C ARG A 200 -10.20 2.69 -22.90
N PHE A 201 -9.54 1.61 -22.50
CA PHE A 201 -10.15 0.28 -22.40
C PHE A 201 -11.04 0.10 -21.18
N ALA A 202 -10.93 0.95 -20.17
CA ALA A 202 -11.78 0.90 -18.98
C ALA A 202 -13.27 1.07 -19.32
N THR A 203 -13.64 1.45 -20.56
CA THR A 203 -15.06 1.70 -20.95
C THR A 203 -15.85 0.41 -20.94
N ILE A 204 -15.13 -0.71 -21.06
CA ILE A 204 -15.66 -2.07 -20.97
C ILE A 204 -15.57 -2.49 -19.50
N LYS A 205 -16.71 -2.43 -18.80
CA LYS A 205 -16.80 -2.93 -17.42
C LYS A 205 -16.34 -4.39 -17.35
N GLY A 206 -15.41 -4.70 -16.44
CA GLY A 206 -14.93 -6.05 -16.20
C GLY A 206 -13.80 -6.51 -17.12
N ILE A 207 -13.17 -5.61 -17.88
CA ILE A 207 -11.98 -5.95 -18.68
C ILE A 207 -10.79 -6.32 -17.78
N GLU A 208 -10.66 -5.65 -16.63
CA GLU A 208 -9.72 -5.95 -15.57
C GLU A 208 -9.93 -7.38 -15.02
N ILE A 209 -11.18 -7.77 -14.76
CA ILE A 209 -11.54 -9.12 -14.31
C ILE A 209 -11.19 -10.15 -15.39
N ALA A 210 -11.54 -9.89 -16.65
CA ALA A 210 -11.23 -10.79 -17.75
C ALA A 210 -9.71 -10.98 -17.94
N PHE A 211 -8.93 -9.89 -17.80
CA PHE A 211 -7.48 -9.93 -17.84
C PHE A 211 -6.90 -10.77 -16.70
N VAL A 212 -7.39 -10.60 -15.48
CA VAL A 212 -6.99 -11.40 -14.31
C VAL A 212 -7.32 -12.88 -14.51
N LEU A 213 -8.52 -13.21 -14.97
CA LEU A 213 -8.90 -14.59 -15.27
C LEU A 213 -8.02 -15.21 -16.36
N ALA A 214 -7.68 -14.45 -17.41
CA ALA A 214 -6.77 -14.90 -18.44
C ALA A 214 -5.37 -15.18 -17.89
N LEU A 215 -4.86 -14.34 -16.97
CA LEU A 215 -3.59 -14.60 -16.29
C LEU A 215 -3.64 -15.82 -15.37
N ILE A 216 -4.73 -16.02 -14.63
CA ILE A 216 -4.91 -17.23 -13.79
C ILE A 216 -4.84 -18.49 -14.67
N LEU A 217 -5.57 -18.49 -15.80
CA LEU A 217 -5.52 -19.60 -16.75
C LEU A 217 -4.12 -19.77 -17.36
N GLY A 218 -3.44 -18.68 -17.73
CA GLY A 218 -2.07 -18.72 -18.24
C GLY A 218 -1.09 -19.36 -17.25
N PHE A 219 -1.05 -18.85 -16.01
CA PHE A 219 -0.16 -19.39 -14.97
C PHE A 219 -0.52 -20.83 -14.58
N SER A 220 -1.79 -21.21 -14.62
CA SER A 220 -2.19 -22.61 -14.37
C SER A 220 -1.59 -23.60 -15.36
N THR A 221 -1.20 -23.18 -16.56
CA THR A 221 -0.51 -24.06 -17.52
C THR A 221 0.99 -24.21 -17.26
N LEU A 222 1.56 -23.34 -16.42
CA LEU A 222 2.99 -23.34 -16.07
C LEU A 222 3.28 -24.10 -14.77
N LEU A 223 2.25 -24.37 -13.97
CA LEU A 223 2.36 -25.05 -12.68
C LEU A 223 2.33 -26.58 -12.82
N GLU A 224 2.84 -27.26 -11.80
CA GLU A 224 2.73 -28.71 -11.71
C GLU A 224 1.27 -29.14 -11.58
N PRO A 225 0.84 -30.26 -12.18
CA PRO A 225 -0.56 -30.70 -12.16
C PRO A 225 -1.17 -30.82 -10.75
N ALA A 226 -0.34 -31.13 -9.74
CA ALA A 226 -0.77 -31.24 -8.35
C ALA A 226 -1.12 -29.88 -7.71
N GLU A 227 -0.53 -28.81 -8.20
CA GLU A 227 -0.63 -27.46 -7.62
C GLU A 227 -1.71 -26.61 -8.28
N VAL A 228 -2.05 -26.92 -9.54
CA VAL A 228 -3.02 -26.18 -10.37
C VAL A 228 -4.34 -25.94 -9.64
N HIS A 229 -4.89 -26.98 -9.01
CA HIS A 229 -6.16 -26.85 -8.29
C HIS A 229 -6.04 -25.85 -7.15
N THR A 230 -5.02 -25.97 -6.30
CA THR A 230 -4.80 -25.07 -5.17
C THR A 230 -4.59 -23.63 -5.64
N PHE A 231 -3.80 -23.43 -6.70
CA PHE A 231 -3.52 -22.11 -7.27
C PHE A 231 -4.80 -21.45 -7.81
N VAL A 232 -5.52 -22.12 -8.71
CA VAL A 232 -6.69 -21.55 -9.38
C VAL A 232 -7.80 -21.21 -8.37
N TYR A 233 -8.09 -22.12 -7.42
CA TYR A 233 -9.10 -21.84 -6.40
C TYR A 233 -8.70 -20.67 -5.51
N SER A 234 -7.45 -20.61 -5.06
CA SER A 234 -6.98 -19.53 -4.20
C SER A 234 -6.97 -18.18 -4.91
N ALA A 235 -6.55 -18.15 -6.18
CA ALA A 235 -6.61 -16.97 -7.03
C ALA A 235 -8.05 -16.49 -7.24
N ILE A 236 -8.98 -17.40 -7.54
CA ILE A 236 -10.41 -17.07 -7.66
C ILE A 236 -10.97 -16.54 -6.34
N TYR A 237 -10.60 -17.11 -5.19
CA TYR A 237 -10.99 -16.56 -3.89
C TYR A 237 -10.43 -15.16 -3.66
N GLY A 238 -9.19 -14.88 -4.09
CA GLY A 238 -8.61 -13.53 -4.05
C GLY A 238 -9.42 -12.53 -4.87
N LEU A 239 -9.79 -12.90 -6.10
CA LEU A 239 -10.67 -12.11 -6.95
C LEU A 239 -12.06 -11.92 -6.32
N LEU A 240 -12.66 -12.99 -5.77
CA LEU A 240 -13.97 -12.93 -5.15
C LEU A 240 -13.95 -12.04 -3.91
N THR A 241 -12.92 -12.13 -3.06
CA THR A 241 -12.76 -11.26 -1.89
C THR A 241 -12.67 -9.80 -2.30
N PHE A 242 -11.91 -9.48 -3.37
CA PHE A 242 -11.85 -8.12 -3.89
C PHE A 242 -13.25 -7.60 -4.28
N LEU A 243 -13.98 -8.38 -5.08
CA LEU A 243 -15.33 -8.01 -5.53
C LEU A 243 -16.32 -7.86 -4.37
N VAL A 244 -16.27 -8.76 -3.38
CA VAL A 244 -17.11 -8.70 -2.17
C VAL A 244 -16.82 -7.43 -1.39
N VAL A 245 -15.55 -7.06 -1.19
CA VAL A 245 -15.17 -5.83 -0.49
C VAL A 245 -15.68 -4.60 -1.23
N GLU A 246 -15.57 -4.55 -2.56
CA GLU A 246 -16.12 -3.45 -3.36
C GLU A 246 -17.65 -3.36 -3.27
N VAL A 247 -18.35 -4.48 -3.38
CA VAL A 247 -19.81 -4.53 -3.26
C VAL A 247 -20.26 -4.09 -1.86
N VAL A 248 -19.61 -4.59 -0.81
CA VAL A 248 -19.90 -4.17 0.57
C VAL A 248 -19.65 -2.67 0.74
N GLY A 249 -18.55 -2.15 0.21
CA GLY A 249 -18.28 -0.71 0.19
C GLY A 249 -19.40 0.10 -0.48
N GLY A 250 -19.75 -0.27 -1.71
CA GLY A 250 -20.79 0.42 -2.48
C GLY A 250 -22.19 0.34 -1.85
N LEU A 251 -22.57 -0.81 -1.27
CA LEU A 251 -23.85 -0.97 -0.57
C LEU A 251 -23.92 -0.11 0.70
N LEU A 252 -22.83 -0.04 1.46
CA LEU A 252 -22.74 0.80 2.65
C LEU A 252 -22.82 2.28 2.27
N ASP A 253 -22.11 2.70 1.23
CA ASP A 253 -22.15 4.07 0.70
C ASP A 253 -23.56 4.46 0.23
N ALA A 254 -24.26 3.56 -0.48
CA ALA A 254 -25.62 3.78 -0.95
C ALA A 254 -26.64 3.88 0.19
N SER A 255 -26.53 2.99 1.19
CA SER A 255 -27.38 3.03 2.39
C SER A 255 -27.22 4.33 3.19
N GLN A 256 -26.01 4.91 3.16
CA GLN A 256 -25.64 6.11 3.88
C GLN A 256 -26.01 7.42 3.18
N GLN A 257 -26.34 7.40 1.88
CA GLN A 257 -26.96 8.56 1.23
C GLN A 257 -28.38 8.86 1.77
N THR A 258 -29.00 7.90 2.46
CA THR A 258 -30.36 8.01 3.01
C THR A 258 -30.40 8.37 4.51
N MET A 259 -29.28 8.22 5.23
CA MET A 259 -29.14 8.60 6.65
C MET A 259 -28.18 9.80 6.79
N SER A 260 -28.41 10.67 7.78
CA SER A 260 -27.71 11.97 7.92
C SER A 260 -26.19 11.90 7.68
N ALA A 261 -25.63 13.00 7.15
CA ALA A 261 -24.24 13.22 6.72
C ALA A 261 -23.10 12.85 7.70
N ALA A 262 -23.39 12.29 8.87
CA ALA A 262 -22.46 11.90 9.92
C ALA A 262 -21.95 10.44 9.81
N ALA A 263 -22.60 9.55 9.06
CA ALA A 263 -22.15 8.18 8.86
C ALA A 263 -21.73 7.96 7.40
N LYS A 264 -20.60 8.50 6.96
CA LYS A 264 -20.09 8.30 5.59
C LYS A 264 -19.03 7.19 5.52
N GLY A 265 -19.21 6.27 4.57
CA GLY A 265 -18.33 5.37 3.82
C GLY A 265 -17.13 4.64 4.43
N GLY A 266 -16.83 4.81 5.72
CA GLY A 266 -15.54 4.36 6.21
C GLY A 266 -15.43 2.88 6.57
N PHE A 267 -16.53 2.13 6.73
CA PHE A 267 -16.43 0.71 7.13
C PHE A 267 -15.96 -0.20 5.97
N GLY A 268 -16.54 -0.05 4.77
CA GLY A 268 -16.10 -0.82 3.61
C GLY A 268 -14.66 -0.50 3.22
N ALA A 269 -14.30 0.78 3.23
CA ALA A 269 -12.94 1.21 2.98
C ALA A 269 -11.97 0.79 4.11
N PHE A 270 -12.43 0.67 5.37
CA PHE A 270 -11.63 0.09 6.46
C PHE A 270 -11.37 -1.41 6.22
N LEU A 271 -12.40 -2.20 5.89
CA LEU A 271 -12.23 -3.61 5.53
C LEU A 271 -11.27 -3.79 4.35
N TYR A 272 -11.41 -2.92 3.33
CA TYR A 272 -10.49 -2.90 2.20
C TYR A 272 -9.04 -2.70 2.64
N LEU A 273 -8.77 -1.73 3.52
CA LEU A 273 -7.43 -1.48 4.04
C LEU A 273 -6.87 -2.67 4.81
N GLU A 274 -7.67 -3.32 5.65
CA GLU A 274 -7.20 -4.48 6.44
C GLU A 274 -6.91 -5.72 5.56
N VAL A 275 -7.70 -5.97 4.51
CA VAL A 275 -7.42 -7.07 3.55
C VAL A 275 -6.20 -6.76 2.68
N LEU A 276 -6.01 -5.50 2.33
CA LEU A 276 -4.83 -5.04 1.62
C LEU A 276 -3.58 -5.19 2.49
N ASP A 277 -3.64 -4.78 3.78
CA ASP A 277 -2.57 -5.00 4.76
C ASP A 277 -2.28 -6.50 4.91
N ALA A 278 -3.30 -7.34 4.92
CA ALA A 278 -3.13 -8.79 4.95
C ALA A 278 -2.31 -9.33 3.79
N SER A 279 -2.70 -8.92 2.58
CA SER A 279 -2.08 -9.39 1.34
C SER A 279 -0.60 -9.03 1.29
N PHE A 280 -0.25 -7.81 1.71
CA PHE A 280 1.14 -7.37 1.79
C PHE A 280 1.94 -7.96 2.95
N SER A 281 1.28 -8.20 4.08
CA SER A 281 1.97 -8.66 5.27
C SER A 281 2.61 -10.03 5.10
N PHE A 282 2.05 -10.87 4.22
CA PHE A 282 2.49 -12.23 4.00
C PHE A 282 3.91 -12.30 3.43
N ASP A 283 4.24 -11.51 2.41
CA ASP A 283 5.59 -11.52 1.79
C ASP A 283 6.66 -11.14 2.82
N GLY A 284 6.38 -10.14 3.67
CA GLY A 284 7.29 -9.76 4.77
C GLY A 284 7.47 -10.85 5.83
N VAL A 285 6.45 -11.67 6.10
CA VAL A 285 6.56 -12.81 7.04
C VAL A 285 7.35 -13.96 6.40
N ILE A 286 7.14 -14.25 5.12
CA ILE A 286 7.90 -15.28 4.40
C ILE A 286 9.38 -14.89 4.31
N GLY A 287 9.67 -13.65 3.92
CA GLY A 287 11.05 -13.13 3.88
C GLY A 287 11.74 -13.16 5.25
N ALA A 288 10.99 -13.03 6.34
CA ALA A 288 11.55 -13.14 7.69
C ALA A 288 12.05 -14.56 8.01
N PHE A 289 11.41 -15.61 7.47
CA PHE A 289 11.83 -17.00 7.66
C PHE A 289 13.20 -17.31 7.03
N ALA A 290 13.63 -16.52 6.04
CA ALA A 290 14.98 -16.62 5.49
C ALA A 290 16.07 -16.17 6.48
N LEU A 291 15.72 -15.32 7.46
CA LEU A 291 16.65 -14.81 8.48
C LEU A 291 16.53 -15.55 9.81
N THR A 292 15.32 -15.93 10.22
CA THR A 292 15.09 -16.66 11.47
C THR A 292 13.77 -17.41 11.43
N GLN A 293 13.72 -18.58 12.05
CA GLN A 293 12.49 -19.38 12.18
C GLN A 293 11.78 -19.15 13.51
N ASN A 294 12.37 -18.37 14.41
CA ASN A 294 11.76 -18.08 15.70
C ASN A 294 10.66 -17.03 15.52
N LEU A 295 9.40 -17.47 15.64
CA LEU A 295 8.22 -16.61 15.49
C LEU A 295 8.28 -15.36 16.37
N PHE A 296 8.83 -15.44 17.59
CA PHE A 296 8.92 -14.29 18.48
C PHE A 296 9.93 -13.24 17.97
N VAL A 297 11.06 -13.68 17.41
CA VAL A 297 12.04 -12.78 16.79
C VAL A 297 11.45 -12.13 15.54
N ILE A 298 10.73 -12.90 14.72
CA ILE A 298 9.99 -12.38 13.57
C ILE A 298 8.97 -11.33 14.01
N ALA A 299 8.13 -11.64 15.00
CA ALA A 299 7.10 -10.75 15.51
C ALA A 299 7.68 -9.45 16.07
N ILE A 300 8.82 -9.51 16.76
CA ILE A 300 9.52 -8.32 17.26
C ILE A 300 10.05 -7.49 16.09
N GLY A 301 10.82 -8.09 15.19
CA GLY A 301 11.48 -7.39 14.09
C GLY A 301 10.48 -6.75 13.13
N LEU A 302 9.52 -7.53 12.61
CA LEU A 302 8.46 -7.03 11.74
C LEU A 302 7.52 -6.07 12.50
N GLY A 303 7.27 -6.29 13.79
CA GLY A 303 6.46 -5.40 14.61
C GLY A 303 7.05 -3.99 14.73
N ILE A 304 8.38 -3.88 14.85
CA ILE A 304 9.07 -2.59 14.82
C ILE A 304 8.84 -1.89 13.47
N GLY A 305 9.08 -2.60 12.37
CA GLY A 305 8.91 -2.04 11.03
C GLY A 305 7.46 -1.62 10.73
N ALA A 306 6.49 -2.44 11.12
CA ALA A 306 5.06 -2.15 10.98
C ALA A 306 4.66 -0.84 11.68
N MET A 307 5.25 -0.52 12.84
CA MET A 307 5.02 0.75 13.52
C MET A 307 5.56 1.96 12.73
N TYR A 308 6.68 1.82 12.02
CA TYR A 308 7.20 2.86 11.13
C TYR A 308 6.34 3.02 9.89
N VAL A 309 6.03 1.92 9.20
CA VAL A 309 5.15 1.87 8.03
C VAL A 309 3.85 2.59 8.36
N ARG A 310 3.30 2.28 9.53
CA ARG A 310 2.09 2.93 10.01
C ARG A 310 2.27 4.41 10.23
N SER A 311 3.28 4.81 11.00
CA SER A 311 3.56 6.22 11.28
C SER A 311 3.76 7.03 9.99
N MET A 312 4.34 6.41 8.95
CA MET A 312 4.45 7.00 7.61
C MET A 312 3.09 7.19 6.97
N THR A 313 2.18 6.20 7.00
CA THR A 313 0.81 6.35 6.50
C THR A 313 0.10 7.55 7.12
N ILE A 314 0.17 7.69 8.45
CA ILE A 314 -0.45 8.81 9.18
C ILE A 314 0.13 10.14 8.70
N MET A 315 1.46 10.24 8.68
CA MET A 315 2.16 11.45 8.26
C MET A 315 1.82 11.83 6.81
N LEU A 316 1.73 10.87 5.90
CA LEU A 316 1.39 11.11 4.50
C LEU A 316 -0.03 11.67 4.33
N VAL A 317 -0.98 11.21 5.16
CA VAL A 317 -2.37 11.71 5.15
C VAL A 317 -2.47 13.08 5.81
N GLU A 318 -1.98 13.24 7.03
CA GLU A 318 -2.12 14.50 7.79
C GLU A 318 -1.36 15.67 7.13
N LYS A 319 -0.20 15.42 6.52
CA LYS A 319 0.53 16.46 5.78
C LYS A 319 0.00 16.70 4.36
N GLY A 320 -0.87 15.83 3.85
CA GLY A 320 -1.31 15.90 2.46
C GLY A 320 -0.18 15.69 1.44
N THR A 321 0.90 15.01 1.83
CA THR A 321 2.11 14.79 1.01
C THR A 321 1.78 14.14 -0.34
N LEU A 322 0.76 13.27 -0.38
CA LEU A 322 0.29 12.63 -1.62
C LEU A 322 -0.20 13.66 -2.66
N ASN A 323 -0.82 14.74 -2.20
CA ASN A 323 -1.32 15.80 -3.08
C ASN A 323 -0.19 16.73 -3.55
N GLU A 324 0.88 16.86 -2.76
CA GLU A 324 2.05 17.65 -3.14
C GLU A 324 2.92 16.97 -4.21
N TYR A 325 2.97 15.63 -4.21
CA TYR A 325 3.80 14.84 -5.13
C TYR A 325 2.95 14.05 -6.14
N ARG A 326 2.67 14.71 -7.27
CA ARG A 326 1.79 14.24 -8.36
C ARG A 326 1.97 12.77 -8.80
N TYR A 327 3.21 12.27 -8.90
CA TYR A 327 3.47 10.91 -9.40
C TYR A 327 3.67 9.87 -8.30
N LEU A 328 3.66 10.27 -7.02
CA LEU A 328 3.95 9.37 -5.91
C LEU A 328 2.93 8.22 -5.83
N GLU A 329 1.65 8.55 -6.02
CA GLU A 329 0.55 7.60 -6.09
C GLU A 329 0.71 6.60 -7.24
N HIS A 330 1.08 7.08 -8.43
CA HIS A 330 1.32 6.22 -9.59
C HIS A 330 2.44 5.22 -9.33
N GLY A 331 3.55 5.68 -8.75
CA GLY A 331 4.66 4.81 -8.38
C GLY A 331 4.21 3.69 -7.45
N ALA A 332 3.37 3.99 -6.46
CA ALA A 332 2.86 2.99 -5.53
C ALA A 332 1.95 1.97 -6.18
N PHE A 333 1.00 2.38 -7.04
CA PHE A 333 0.15 1.41 -7.74
C PHE A 333 0.91 0.57 -8.78
N TYR A 334 1.94 1.12 -9.42
CA TYR A 334 2.84 0.31 -10.23
C TYR A 334 3.63 -0.69 -9.38
N ALA A 335 4.08 -0.31 -8.17
CA ALA A 335 4.77 -1.20 -7.26
C ALA A 335 3.88 -2.38 -6.87
N ILE A 336 2.62 -2.12 -6.50
CA ILE A 336 1.62 -3.14 -6.20
C ILE A 336 1.38 -4.06 -7.40
N LEU A 337 1.20 -3.51 -8.59
CA LEU A 337 0.94 -4.33 -9.77
C LEU A 337 2.14 -5.24 -10.08
N ILE A 338 3.36 -4.71 -9.98
CA ILE A 338 4.58 -5.51 -10.14
C ILE A 338 4.67 -6.57 -9.04
N LEU A 339 4.39 -6.22 -7.78
CA LEU A 339 4.39 -7.14 -6.66
C LEU A 339 3.38 -8.28 -6.86
N SER A 340 2.18 -7.98 -7.34
CA SER A 340 1.15 -8.99 -7.61
C SER A 340 1.59 -10.01 -8.68
N VAL A 341 2.28 -9.53 -9.72
CA VAL A 341 2.87 -10.38 -10.77
C VAL A 341 4.03 -11.19 -10.21
N VAL A 342 4.89 -10.56 -9.40
CA VAL A 342 5.98 -11.24 -8.69
C VAL A 342 5.45 -12.35 -7.79
N MET A 343 4.34 -12.14 -7.07
CA MET A 343 3.70 -13.18 -6.24
C MET A 343 3.22 -14.37 -7.07
N TYR A 344 2.73 -14.14 -8.30
CA TYR A 344 2.43 -15.23 -9.23
C TYR A 344 3.70 -15.95 -9.71
N PHE A 345 4.80 -15.23 -9.95
CA PHE A 345 6.06 -15.88 -10.30
C PHE A 345 6.72 -16.60 -9.11
N GLN A 346 6.49 -16.15 -7.88
CA GLN A 346 6.97 -16.80 -6.66
C GLN A 346 6.41 -18.23 -6.52
N THR A 347 5.23 -18.52 -7.09
CA THR A 347 4.68 -19.90 -7.11
C THR A 347 5.41 -20.83 -8.09
N LEU A 348 6.22 -20.28 -9.00
CA LEU A 348 7.00 -21.05 -9.98
C LEU A 348 8.49 -21.11 -9.59
N VAL A 349 9.03 -20.01 -9.09
CA VAL A 349 10.45 -19.85 -8.78
C VAL A 349 10.61 -18.99 -7.53
N HIS A 350 11.57 -19.34 -6.67
CA HIS A 350 11.88 -18.50 -5.52
C HIS A 350 12.50 -17.17 -5.98
N ILE A 351 11.88 -16.06 -5.62
CA ILE A 351 12.37 -14.69 -5.90
C ILE A 351 12.84 -14.08 -4.59
N PRO A 352 14.14 -13.70 -4.48
CA PRO A 352 14.65 -13.05 -3.28
C PRO A 352 13.89 -11.77 -2.94
N GLU A 353 13.49 -11.63 -1.69
CA GLU A 353 12.68 -10.53 -1.17
C GLU A 353 13.43 -9.19 -1.23
N VAL A 354 14.76 -9.25 -1.24
CA VAL A 354 15.58 -8.05 -1.47
C VAL A 354 15.32 -7.47 -2.86
N ILE A 355 15.07 -8.30 -3.87
CA ILE A 355 14.78 -7.82 -5.24
C ILE A 355 13.38 -7.20 -5.28
N THR A 356 12.40 -7.82 -4.63
CA THR A 356 11.02 -7.33 -4.59
C THR A 356 10.95 -5.98 -3.85
N GLY A 357 11.56 -5.91 -2.66
CA GLY A 357 11.59 -4.70 -1.84
C GLY A 357 12.41 -3.56 -2.43
N LEU A 358 13.61 -3.84 -2.96
CA LEU A 358 14.40 -2.79 -3.63
C LEU A 358 13.74 -2.34 -4.94
N GLY A 359 13.07 -3.23 -5.67
CA GLY A 359 12.32 -2.89 -6.87
C GLY A 359 11.19 -1.91 -6.58
N GLY A 360 10.38 -2.21 -5.55
CA GLY A 360 9.35 -1.30 -5.05
C GLY A 360 9.93 0.04 -4.61
N ALA A 361 10.93 0.02 -3.72
CA ALA A 361 11.58 1.24 -3.22
C ALA A 361 12.20 2.10 -4.34
N ALA A 362 12.83 1.48 -5.34
CA ALA A 362 13.39 2.17 -6.50
C ALA A 362 12.29 2.86 -7.32
N LEU A 363 11.19 2.16 -7.57
CA LEU A 363 10.07 2.71 -8.32
C LEU A 363 9.43 3.92 -7.61
N ILE A 364 9.26 3.85 -6.29
CA ILE A 364 8.79 4.99 -5.48
C ILE A 364 9.83 6.13 -5.48
N GLY A 365 11.12 5.80 -5.38
CA GLY A 365 12.19 6.79 -5.46
C GLY A 365 12.17 7.56 -6.79
N ILE A 366 11.98 6.86 -7.91
CA ILE A 366 11.87 7.46 -9.25
C ILE A 366 10.59 8.30 -9.37
N SER A 367 9.46 7.84 -8.82
CA SER A 367 8.20 8.58 -8.87
C SER A 367 8.26 9.87 -8.04
N LEU A 368 8.91 9.83 -6.88
CA LEU A 368 9.18 10.98 -6.04
C LEU A 368 10.12 11.97 -6.76
N TRP A 369 11.22 11.47 -7.34
CA TRP A 369 12.15 12.30 -8.10
C TRP A 369 11.48 12.99 -9.30
N SER A 370 10.65 12.26 -10.04
CA SER A 370 9.85 12.80 -11.15
C SER A 370 8.90 13.91 -10.66
N SER A 371 8.29 13.73 -9.48
CA SER A 371 7.39 14.72 -8.88
C SER A 371 8.13 15.99 -8.45
N ILE A 372 9.30 15.85 -7.81
CA ILE A 372 10.16 16.98 -7.43
C ILE A 372 10.60 17.76 -8.67
N ARG A 373 11.00 17.06 -9.73
CA ARG A 373 11.39 17.69 -11.01
C ARG A 373 10.23 18.44 -11.66
N TYR A 374 9.02 17.89 -11.60
CA TYR A 374 7.82 18.56 -12.09
C TYR A 374 7.51 19.83 -11.30
N ASN A 375 7.47 19.75 -9.97
CA ASN A 375 7.20 20.91 -9.11
C ASN A 375 8.25 22.02 -9.28
N LYS A 376 9.53 21.67 -9.50
CA LYS A 376 10.57 22.65 -9.80
C LYS A 376 10.30 23.38 -11.13
N ARG A 377 9.93 22.64 -12.18
CA ARG A 377 9.62 23.22 -13.51
C ARG A 377 8.39 24.12 -13.47
N GLU A 378 7.33 23.71 -12.77
CA GLU A 378 6.13 24.55 -12.60
C GLU A 378 6.46 25.86 -11.87
N ARG A 379 7.25 25.80 -10.78
CA ARG A 379 7.70 27.01 -10.08
C ARG A 379 8.56 27.93 -10.96
N GLU A 380 9.41 27.37 -11.80
CA GLU A 380 10.20 28.13 -12.78
C GLU A 380 9.29 28.82 -13.81
N LEU A 381 8.28 28.13 -14.32
CA LEU A 381 7.30 28.68 -15.26
C LEU A 381 6.44 29.79 -14.63
N GLU A 382 5.99 29.61 -13.38
CA GLU A 382 5.23 30.62 -12.64
C GLU A 382 6.07 31.90 -12.39
N GLN A 383 7.35 31.75 -12.09
CA GLN A 383 8.26 32.89 -11.91
C GLN A 383 8.51 33.65 -13.22
N VAL A 384 8.56 32.94 -14.35
CA VAL A 384 8.69 33.56 -15.68
C VAL A 384 7.40 34.31 -16.04
N ASP A 385 6.22 33.70 -15.88
CA ASP A 385 4.93 34.33 -16.18
C ASP A 385 4.68 35.57 -15.30
N THR A 386 5.08 35.52 -14.02
CA THR A 386 4.99 36.66 -13.09
C THR A 386 5.90 37.82 -13.53
N LYS A 387 7.15 37.54 -13.93
CA LYS A 387 8.08 38.56 -14.42
C LYS A 387 7.62 39.20 -15.73
N ASP A 388 7.11 38.41 -16.67
CA ASP A 388 6.54 38.90 -17.93
C ASP A 388 5.30 39.77 -17.70
N SER A 389 4.44 39.37 -16.74
CA SER A 389 3.26 40.13 -16.35
C SER A 389 3.63 41.47 -15.71
N GLU A 390 4.62 41.50 -14.81
CA GLU A 390 5.11 42.73 -14.20
C GLU A 390 5.78 43.67 -15.22
N GLN A 391 6.53 43.12 -16.19
CA GLN A 391 7.11 43.94 -17.26
C GLN A 391 6.03 44.56 -18.16
N ARG A 392 4.96 43.82 -18.48
CA ARG A 392 3.82 44.34 -19.26
C ARG A 392 2.97 45.37 -18.52
N LEU A 393 2.98 45.37 -17.18
CA LEU A 393 2.30 46.40 -16.37
C LEU A 393 3.13 47.67 -16.22
N ARG A 394 4.46 47.58 -16.43
CA ARG A 394 5.40 48.72 -16.34
C ARG A 394 5.62 49.44 -17.67
N ALA A 395 5.36 48.76 -18.80
CA ALA A 395 5.36 49.33 -20.14
C ALA A 395 3.98 49.90 -20.49
#